data_AF-A0A316KQ26-F1
#
_entry.id   AF-A0A316KQ26-F1
#
_cell.length_a   1.000
_cell.length_b   1.000
_cell.length_c   1.000
_cell.angle_alpha   90.00
_cell.angle_beta   90.00
_cell.angle_gamma   90.00
#
_symmetry.space_group_name_H-M   'P 1'
#
loop_
_entity.id
_entity.type
_entity.pdbx_description
1 polymer ?
#
loop_
_entity_poly.entity_id
_entity_poly.type
_entity_poly.pdbx_seq_one_letter_code
_entity_poly.pdbx_strand_id
1 'polypeptide(L)'
;MTVYSGVRYLLLLHAFCIGAMLSFAPAAAAKENGRITLFLGDERLELPLSAGHSDWTGSPGFAQVSILTRPSDVKTWQRFQSLRLAFDLLRSRAQMPEMSLLRRTGDAGFERWYGRTDSGGLIVTVQDRALEGDLLRVSGSFAGRLGQSPDFGQTIDLSAPMPVSGTFEVTLLPIR
;
A
#
# COMPACT_ATOMS: atom_id res chain seq x y z
N MET A 1 49.04 1.11 -81.67
CA MET A 1 50.08 0.29 -81.00
C MET A 1 49.77 0.29 -79.51
N THR A 2 49.13 -0.80 -79.03
CA THR A 2 49.71 -1.85 -78.14
C THR A 2 49.91 -1.39 -76.69
N VAL A 3 49.59 -2.12 -75.61
CA VAL A 3 48.72 -3.26 -75.22
C VAL A 3 48.99 -3.45 -73.70
N TYR A 4 47.92 -3.57 -72.91
CA TYR A 4 47.72 -4.42 -71.70
C TYR A 4 48.63 -4.40 -70.43
N SER A 5 47.91 -4.26 -69.29
CA SER A 5 47.72 -5.24 -68.20
C SER A 5 48.57 -5.23 -66.92
N GLY A 6 47.89 -5.49 -65.78
CA GLY A 6 48.44 -6.09 -64.56
C GLY A 6 48.13 -5.33 -63.25
N VAL A 7 46.91 -5.35 -62.68
CA VAL A 7 46.34 -6.35 -61.72
C VAL A 7 46.60 -6.06 -60.23
N ARG A 8 45.48 -5.69 -59.54
CA ARG A 8 44.97 -6.02 -58.18
C ARG A 8 45.77 -5.68 -56.91
N TYR A 9 45.09 -5.07 -55.92
CA TYR A 9 44.68 -5.72 -54.66
C TYR A 9 43.52 -4.95 -53.98
N LEU A 10 42.63 -5.69 -53.32
CA LEU A 10 41.43 -5.28 -52.56
C LEU A 10 41.77 -4.33 -51.39
N LEU A 11 40.78 -3.58 -50.87
CA LEU A 11 40.33 -3.67 -49.46
C LEU A 11 39.15 -2.71 -49.13
N LEU A 12 38.09 -3.35 -48.61
CA LEU A 12 37.16 -2.93 -47.54
C LEU A 12 36.03 -1.90 -47.77
N LEU A 13 34.81 -2.47 -47.70
CA LEU A 13 33.54 -1.87 -47.26
C LEU A 13 33.69 -1.10 -45.94
N HIS A 14 32.82 -0.10 -45.69
CA HIS A 14 32.07 0.04 -44.44
C HIS A 14 30.75 0.78 -44.71
N ALA A 15 29.66 0.02 -44.85
CA ALA A 15 28.30 0.56 -44.84
C ALA A 15 27.86 0.75 -43.38
N PHE A 16 27.60 2.00 -42.99
CA PHE A 16 27.20 2.37 -41.64
C PHE A 16 25.70 2.11 -41.46
N CYS A 17 25.33 0.90 -41.03
CA CYS A 17 23.97 0.60 -40.59
C CYS A 17 23.72 1.24 -39.22
N ILE A 18 23.01 2.36 -39.18
CA ILE A 18 22.46 2.93 -37.94
C ILE A 18 21.27 2.06 -37.54
N GLY A 19 21.54 1.01 -36.77
CA GLY A 19 20.51 0.23 -36.10
C GLY A 19 19.94 1.03 -34.93
N ALA A 20 18.73 1.58 -35.10
CA ALA A 20 17.95 2.11 -34.00
C ALA A 20 17.52 0.94 -33.10
N MET A 21 18.30 0.66 -32.05
CA MET A 21 17.86 -0.24 -30.98
C MET A 21 16.76 0.46 -30.20
N LEU A 22 15.51 0.13 -30.52
CA LEU A 22 14.36 0.41 -29.66
C LEU A 22 14.53 -0.45 -28.41
N SER A 23 15.08 0.14 -27.35
CA SER A 23 15.07 -0.44 -26.02
C SER A 23 13.61 -0.52 -25.54
N PHE A 24 12.97 -1.68 -25.76
CA PHE A 24 11.77 -2.03 -25.03
C PHE A 24 12.15 -2.22 -23.56
N ALA A 25 12.04 -1.15 -22.78
CA ALA A 25 12.00 -1.29 -21.33
C ALA A 25 10.77 -2.16 -21.01
N PRO A 26 10.92 -3.31 -20.31
CA PRO A 26 9.77 -4.06 -19.88
C PRO A 26 8.93 -3.14 -18.97
N ALA A 27 7.65 -3.00 -19.29
CA ALA A 27 6.70 -2.36 -18.38
C ALA A 27 6.69 -3.21 -17.09
N ALA A 28 7.38 -2.74 -16.05
CA ALA A 28 7.35 -3.39 -14.75
C ALA A 28 5.89 -3.40 -14.31
N ALA A 29 5.30 -4.60 -14.18
CA ALA A 29 3.95 -4.74 -13.67
C ALA A 29 3.91 -4.09 -12.29
N ALA A 30 3.16 -3.00 -12.16
CA ALA A 30 3.10 -2.27 -10.93
C ALA A 30 2.50 -3.15 -9.84
N LYS A 31 3.20 -3.21 -8.71
CA LYS A 31 2.92 -4.17 -7.64
C LYS A 31 2.30 -3.44 -6.47
N GLU A 32 1.24 -4.02 -5.93
CA GLU A 32 0.69 -3.63 -4.63
C GLU A 32 1.79 -3.72 -3.56
N ASN A 33 2.04 -2.61 -2.87
CA ASN A 33 3.09 -2.51 -1.87
C ASN A 33 2.82 -1.34 -0.92
N GLY A 34 3.58 -1.28 0.17
CA GLY A 34 3.50 -0.16 1.09
C GLY A 34 3.82 -0.57 2.51
N ARG A 35 3.81 0.41 3.40
CA ARG A 35 4.06 0.21 4.83
C ARG A 35 3.14 1.10 5.66
N ILE A 36 2.90 0.63 6.87
CA ILE A 36 2.22 1.38 7.92
C ILE A 36 3.17 1.46 9.11
N THR A 37 3.40 2.66 9.62
CA THR A 37 3.95 2.87 10.96
C THR A 37 2.78 3.05 11.91
N LEU A 38 2.74 2.25 12.97
CA LEU A 38 1.65 2.20 13.93
C LEU A 38 2.19 2.42 15.33
N PHE A 39 1.54 3.27 16.10
CA PHE A 39 1.74 3.46 17.53
C PHE A 39 0.48 2.99 18.24
N LEU A 40 0.59 1.96 19.09
CA LEU A 40 -0.46 1.44 19.96
C LEU A 40 -0.05 1.71 21.42
N GLY A 41 -0.59 2.77 22.03
CA GLY A 41 0.01 3.29 23.27
C GLY A 41 1.47 3.66 23.04
N ASP A 42 2.36 3.08 23.83
CA ASP A 42 3.80 3.31 23.74
C ASP A 42 4.52 2.33 22.78
N GLU A 43 3.82 1.36 22.20
CA GLU A 43 4.39 0.39 21.27
C GLU A 43 4.40 0.92 19.84
N ARG A 44 5.58 0.98 19.21
CA ARG A 44 5.74 1.27 17.78
C ARG A 44 5.93 -0.01 16.98
N LEU A 45 5.14 -0.18 15.92
CA LEU A 45 5.24 -1.25 14.93
C LEU A 45 5.42 -0.66 13.54
N GLU A 46 6.23 -1.31 12.71
CA GLU A 46 6.30 -1.02 11.28
C GLU A 46 5.90 -2.27 10.51
N LEU A 47 4.77 -2.20 9.82
CA LEU A 47 4.14 -3.38 9.26
C LEU A 47 4.01 -3.22 7.74
N PRO A 48 4.33 -4.26 6.96
CA PRO A 48 4.16 -4.22 5.52
C PRO A 48 2.67 -4.26 5.14
N LEU A 49 2.34 -3.68 3.99
CA LEU A 49 1.04 -3.87 3.36
C LEU A 49 0.82 -5.37 3.08
N SER A 50 -0.37 -5.88 3.39
CA SER A 50 -0.77 -7.23 3.06
C SER A 50 -1.30 -7.28 1.62
N ALA A 51 -0.41 -7.51 0.66
CA ALA A 51 -0.76 -7.60 -0.76
C ALA A 51 -1.85 -8.67 -1.03
N GLY A 52 -2.81 -8.37 -1.89
CA GLY A 52 -3.97 -9.21 -2.22
C GLY A 52 -5.09 -9.18 -1.18
N HIS A 53 -4.90 -8.43 -0.09
CA HIS A 53 -5.92 -8.19 0.93
C HIS A 53 -6.09 -6.70 1.24
N SER A 54 -5.37 -5.85 0.53
CA SER A 54 -5.59 -4.42 0.50
C SER A 54 -6.01 -4.05 -0.92
N ASP A 55 -6.96 -3.14 -1.02
CA ASP A 55 -7.56 -2.80 -2.29
C ASP A 55 -8.18 -1.41 -2.23
N TRP A 56 -8.60 -0.95 -3.40
CA TRP A 56 -9.48 0.18 -3.52
C TRP A 56 -10.60 -0.11 -4.53
N THR A 57 -11.71 0.63 -4.42
CA THR A 57 -12.80 0.60 -5.41
C THR A 57 -13.27 2.01 -5.70
N GLY A 58 -13.90 2.22 -6.87
CA GLY A 58 -14.52 3.50 -7.20
C GLY A 58 -13.99 4.13 -8.48
N SER A 59 -13.65 5.41 -8.41
CA SER A 59 -13.34 6.30 -9.54
C SER A 59 -12.29 7.36 -9.18
N PRO A 60 -11.75 8.12 -10.14
CA PRO A 60 -10.77 9.18 -9.85
C PRO A 60 -11.25 10.26 -8.85
N GLY A 61 -12.56 10.51 -8.79
CA GLY A 61 -13.18 11.50 -7.90
C GLY A 61 -13.50 10.97 -6.49
N PHE A 62 -13.64 9.65 -6.35
CA PHE A 62 -14.08 8.96 -5.15
C PHE A 62 -13.49 7.56 -5.13
N ALA A 63 -12.76 7.19 -4.07
CA ALA A 63 -12.25 5.84 -3.89
C ALA A 63 -12.56 5.33 -2.49
N GLN A 64 -13.09 4.10 -2.36
CA GLN A 64 -13.10 3.41 -1.07
C GLN A 64 -11.76 2.72 -0.91
N VAL A 65 -11.05 3.02 0.17
CA VAL A 65 -9.70 2.52 0.42
C VAL A 65 -9.76 1.52 1.58
N SER A 66 -9.14 0.35 1.41
CA SER A 66 -9.01 -0.66 2.45
C SER A 66 -7.56 -1.13 2.54
N ILE A 67 -6.87 -0.72 3.60
CA ILE A 67 -5.46 -1.06 3.86
C ILE A 67 -5.43 -2.14 4.94
N LEU A 68 -4.98 -3.35 4.59
CA LEU A 68 -4.71 -4.40 5.56
C LEU A 68 -3.21 -4.53 5.77
N THR A 69 -2.78 -4.68 7.01
CA THR A 69 -1.41 -5.01 7.35
C THR A 69 -1.33 -6.23 8.26
N ARG A 70 -0.28 -7.01 8.08
CA ARG A 70 0.06 -8.19 8.87
C ARG A 70 1.57 -8.20 9.13
N PRO A 71 2.04 -8.65 10.30
CA PRO A 71 3.47 -8.80 10.54
C PRO A 71 4.06 -9.88 9.63
N SER A 72 5.30 -9.66 9.21
CA SER A 72 6.10 -10.64 8.47
C SER A 72 6.96 -11.52 9.38
N ASP A 73 7.20 -11.10 10.63
CA ASP A 73 8.03 -11.82 11.59
C ASP A 73 7.19 -12.51 12.68
N VAL A 74 7.68 -13.67 13.14
CA VAL A 74 6.97 -14.52 14.12
C VAL A 74 6.78 -13.81 15.46
N LYS A 75 7.76 -13.02 15.91
CA LYS A 75 7.73 -12.36 17.22
C LYS A 75 6.62 -11.30 17.30
N THR A 76 6.45 -10.52 16.24
CA THR A 76 5.34 -9.57 16.14
C THR A 76 4.03 -10.30 15.92
N TRP A 77 4.00 -11.33 15.07
CA TRP A 77 2.81 -12.12 14.79
C TRP A 77 2.20 -12.80 16.02
N GLN A 78 3.02 -13.19 16.99
CA GLN A 78 2.58 -13.79 18.26
C GLN A 78 1.78 -12.81 19.16
N ARG A 79 1.91 -11.51 18.93
CA ARG A 79 1.24 -10.46 19.75
C ARG A 79 0.20 -9.69 18.94
N PHE A 80 0.45 -9.51 17.65
CA PHE A 80 -0.37 -8.73 16.73
C PHE A 80 -0.69 -9.61 15.52
N GLN A 81 -1.96 -9.76 15.17
CA GLN A 81 -2.33 -10.54 13.98
C GLN A 81 -2.51 -9.65 12.75
N SER A 82 -3.30 -8.58 12.87
CA SER A 82 -3.59 -7.69 11.74
C SER A 82 -4.18 -6.36 12.18
N LEU A 83 -4.00 -5.34 11.35
CA LEU A 83 -4.76 -4.10 11.40
C LEU A 83 -5.36 -3.83 10.03
N ARG A 84 -6.60 -3.37 10.01
CA ARG A 84 -7.26 -2.82 8.82
C ARG A 84 -7.60 -1.36 9.06
N LEU A 85 -7.21 -0.49 8.15
CA LEU A 85 -7.65 0.90 8.08
C LEU A 85 -8.46 1.08 6.79
N ALA A 86 -9.70 1.50 6.92
CA ALA A 86 -10.57 1.79 5.79
C ALA A 86 -11.09 3.23 5.86
N PHE A 87 -11.28 3.85 4.70
CA PHE A 87 -11.87 5.19 4.59
C PHE A 87 -12.34 5.45 3.16
N ASP A 88 -13.31 6.34 3.03
CA ASP A 88 -13.72 6.89 1.75
C ASP A 88 -12.84 8.09 1.40
N LEU A 89 -12.17 8.05 0.25
CA LEU A 89 -11.35 9.13 -0.29
C LEU A 89 -12.16 9.96 -1.27
N LEU A 90 -12.73 11.07 -0.79
CA LEU A 90 -13.43 12.04 -1.62
C LEU A 90 -12.50 13.22 -1.94
N ARG A 91 -12.10 13.35 -3.21
CA ARG A 91 -10.99 14.24 -3.59
C ARG A 91 -9.78 13.96 -2.69
N SER A 92 -9.21 14.95 -2.00
CA SER A 92 -8.04 14.76 -1.14
C SER A 92 -8.39 14.60 0.35
N ARG A 93 -9.63 14.22 0.69
CA ARG A 93 -10.06 14.08 2.08
C ARG A 93 -10.56 12.67 2.35
N ALA A 94 -10.04 12.06 3.42
CA ALA A 94 -10.62 10.84 3.97
C ALA A 94 -11.92 11.17 4.70
N GLN A 95 -12.91 10.31 4.55
CA GLN A 95 -14.23 10.37 5.17
C GLN A 95 -14.53 9.02 5.80
N MET A 96 -15.34 9.04 6.86
CA MET A 96 -15.80 7.85 7.57
C MET A 96 -14.68 6.82 7.86
N PRO A 97 -13.52 7.24 8.40
CA PRO A 97 -12.46 6.31 8.72
C PRO A 97 -12.93 5.28 9.74
N GLU A 98 -12.56 4.03 9.49
CA GLU A 98 -12.75 2.89 10.38
C GLU A 98 -11.44 2.13 10.51
N MET A 99 -11.11 1.75 11.72
CA MET A 99 -9.98 0.90 12.03
C MET A 99 -10.44 -0.33 12.79
N SER A 100 -9.92 -1.49 12.41
CA SER A 100 -9.99 -2.70 13.23
C SER A 100 -8.59 -3.27 13.46
N LEU A 101 -8.37 -3.76 14.67
CA LEU A 101 -7.13 -4.36 15.11
C LEU A 101 -7.44 -5.69 15.78
N LEU A 102 -6.70 -6.72 15.38
CA LEU A 102 -6.78 -8.05 15.96
C LEU A 102 -5.47 -8.35 16.69
N ARG A 103 -5.55 -8.43 18.01
CA ARG A 103 -4.41 -8.70 18.89
C ARG A 103 -4.53 -10.12 19.44
N ARG A 104 -3.41 -10.85 19.49
CA ARG A 104 -3.37 -12.17 20.12
C ARG A 104 -3.27 -12.03 21.63
N THR A 105 -3.99 -12.88 22.34
CA THR A 105 -3.80 -13.11 23.78
C THR A 105 -3.10 -14.45 23.99
N GLY A 106 -2.52 -14.65 25.18
CA GLY A 106 -1.67 -15.81 25.48
C GLY A 106 -2.31 -17.15 25.14
N ASP A 107 -3.59 -17.32 25.47
CA ASP A 107 -4.29 -18.61 25.43
C ASP A 107 -4.90 -18.94 24.05
N ALA A 108 -4.23 -18.53 22.96
CA ALA A 108 -4.72 -18.59 21.58
C ALA A 108 -6.02 -17.79 21.31
N GLY A 109 -6.42 -16.93 22.24
CA GLY A 109 -7.52 -16.00 22.08
C GLY A 109 -7.15 -14.77 21.25
N PHE A 110 -8.18 -13.99 20.91
CA PHE A 110 -8.00 -12.71 20.24
C PHE A 110 -8.81 -11.62 20.91
N GLU A 111 -8.21 -10.45 21.05
CA GLU A 111 -8.93 -9.21 21.31
C GLU A 111 -9.20 -8.51 19.99
N ARG A 112 -10.43 -8.03 19.83
CA ARG A 112 -10.84 -7.23 18.68
C ARG A 112 -11.04 -5.80 19.13
N TRP A 113 -10.29 -4.91 18.52
CA TRP A 113 -10.26 -3.49 18.83
C TRP A 113 -10.76 -2.71 17.62
N TYR A 114 -11.62 -1.73 17.84
CA TYR A 114 -12.26 -0.95 16.78
C TYR A 114 -12.26 0.54 17.10
N GLY A 115 -12.17 1.36 16.07
CA GLY A 115 -12.30 2.81 16.18
C GLY A 115 -12.90 3.41 14.91
N ARG A 116 -13.73 4.42 15.10
CA ARG A 116 -14.41 5.21 14.06
C ARG A 116 -14.36 6.69 14.45
N THR A 117 -14.80 7.57 13.56
CA THR A 117 -14.89 9.01 13.87
C THR A 117 -15.79 9.30 15.06
N ASP A 118 -16.98 8.70 15.10
CA ASP A 118 -17.96 8.87 16.18
C ASP A 118 -17.60 8.06 17.45
N SER A 119 -16.86 6.95 17.27
CA SER A 119 -16.50 6.01 18.33
C SER A 119 -14.99 5.86 18.40
N GLY A 120 -14.34 6.70 19.21
CA GLY A 120 -12.88 6.72 19.36
C GLY A 120 -12.19 7.88 18.66
N GLY A 121 -12.93 8.76 17.98
CA GLY A 121 -12.39 10.00 17.41
C GLY A 121 -11.33 9.74 16.33
N LEU A 122 -11.47 8.64 15.58
CA LEU A 122 -10.52 8.28 14.53
C LEU A 122 -10.57 9.32 13.40
N ILE A 123 -9.39 9.86 13.08
CA ILE A 123 -9.17 10.81 12.01
C ILE A 123 -8.09 10.25 11.09
N VAL A 124 -8.32 10.32 9.78
CA VAL A 124 -7.33 10.05 8.75
C VAL A 124 -7.07 11.35 8.00
N THR A 125 -5.80 11.73 7.88
CA THR A 125 -5.35 12.88 7.11
C THR A 125 -4.55 12.39 5.92
N VAL A 126 -5.07 12.63 4.72
CA VAL A 126 -4.39 12.25 3.47
C VAL A 126 -3.43 13.36 3.09
N GLN A 127 -2.18 12.98 2.79
CA GLN A 127 -1.11 13.90 2.43
C GLN A 127 -0.92 13.94 0.92
N ASP A 128 -0.89 12.76 0.29
CA ASP A 128 -0.78 12.64 -1.16
C ASP A 128 -1.72 11.55 -1.70
N ARG A 129 -2.16 11.74 -2.95
CA ARG A 129 -2.89 10.74 -3.72
C ARG A 129 -2.56 10.86 -5.20
N ALA A 130 -2.37 9.72 -5.86
CA ALA A 130 -2.23 9.64 -7.31
C ALA A 130 -2.91 8.39 -7.85
N LEU A 131 -3.56 8.52 -9.01
CA LEU A 131 -4.14 7.40 -9.76
C LEU A 131 -3.34 7.24 -11.06
N GLU A 132 -2.62 6.13 -11.18
CA GLU A 132 -1.78 5.79 -12.34
C GLU A 132 -2.33 4.52 -12.98
N GLY A 133 -3.16 4.68 -14.02
CA GLY A 133 -3.98 3.57 -14.54
C GLY A 133 -4.94 3.10 -13.45
N ASP A 134 -4.83 1.83 -13.06
CA ASP A 134 -5.66 1.23 -12.00
C ASP A 134 -5.01 1.28 -10.61
N LEU A 135 -3.81 1.86 -10.48
CA LEU A 135 -3.09 1.91 -9.22
C LEU A 135 -3.43 3.17 -8.45
N LEU A 136 -3.92 2.99 -7.23
CA LEU A 136 -4.08 4.09 -6.30
C LEU A 136 -2.86 4.17 -5.38
N ARG A 137 -2.05 5.21 -5.53
CA ARG A 137 -1.05 5.61 -4.55
C ARG A 137 -1.69 6.56 -3.56
N VAL A 138 -1.55 6.28 -2.27
CA VAL A 138 -2.08 7.14 -1.21
C VAL A 138 -1.16 7.11 0.01
N SER A 139 -0.91 8.28 0.58
CA SER A 139 -0.16 8.45 1.82
C SER A 139 -0.88 9.35 2.79
N GLY A 140 -0.60 9.18 4.07
CA GLY A 140 -1.28 9.92 5.10
C GLY A 140 -0.85 9.57 6.52
N SER A 141 -1.58 10.14 7.46
CA SER A 141 -1.50 9.85 8.88
C SER A 141 -2.87 9.53 9.44
N PHE A 142 -2.89 8.84 10.58
CA PHE A 142 -4.11 8.61 11.35
C PHE A 142 -3.85 8.81 12.84
N ALA A 143 -4.90 9.14 13.57
CA ALA A 143 -4.88 9.23 15.03
C ALA A 143 -6.28 9.00 15.59
N GLY A 144 -6.37 8.41 16.79
CA GLY A 144 -7.63 8.18 17.47
C GLY A 144 -7.47 7.27 18.68
N ARG A 145 -8.56 6.62 19.05
CA ARG A 145 -8.65 5.61 20.09
C ARG A 145 -9.40 4.39 19.58
N LEU A 146 -8.97 3.22 20.03
CA LEU A 146 -9.67 1.96 19.80
C LEU A 146 -10.30 1.48 21.10
N GLY A 147 -11.51 0.93 21.00
CA GLY A 147 -12.21 0.23 22.07
C GLY A 147 -12.38 -1.25 21.73
N GLN A 148 -12.64 -2.09 22.74
CA GLN A 148 -12.91 -3.51 22.51
C GLN A 148 -14.32 -3.69 21.94
N SER A 149 -14.51 -4.73 21.12
CA SER A 149 -15.83 -5.06 20.60
C SER A 149 -16.08 -6.57 20.54
N PRO A 150 -17.18 -7.07 21.13
CA PRO A 150 -17.59 -8.47 21.00
C PRO A 150 -18.36 -8.77 19.71
N ASP A 151 -18.88 -7.74 19.02
CA ASP A 151 -19.85 -7.84 17.92
C ASP A 151 -19.34 -7.21 16.62
N PHE A 152 -18.03 -7.27 16.40
CA PHE A 152 -17.35 -6.83 15.19
C PHE A 152 -17.49 -5.32 14.89
N GLY A 153 -17.47 -4.51 15.94
CA GLY A 153 -17.49 -3.06 15.87
C GLY A 153 -18.89 -2.46 15.85
N GLN A 154 -19.96 -3.24 16.07
CA GLN A 154 -21.30 -2.65 16.20
C GLN A 154 -21.39 -1.86 17.51
N THR A 155 -20.87 -2.44 18.60
CA THR A 155 -20.62 -1.77 19.87
C THR A 155 -19.13 -1.70 20.15
N ILE A 156 -18.66 -0.52 20.57
CA ILE A 156 -17.25 -0.26 20.86
C ILE A 156 -17.16 0.23 22.30
N ASP A 157 -16.60 -0.61 23.18
CA ASP A 157 -16.35 -0.27 24.57
C ASP A 157 -15.09 0.59 24.69
N LEU A 158 -15.29 1.86 25.06
CA LEU A 158 -14.24 2.86 25.26
C LEU A 158 -13.94 3.10 26.76
N SER A 159 -14.35 2.21 27.66
CA SER A 159 -14.05 2.31 29.10
C SER A 159 -12.55 2.23 29.40
N ALA A 160 -11.81 1.44 28.61
CA ALA A 160 -10.35 1.33 28.65
C ALA A 160 -9.75 1.49 27.23
N PRO A 161 -9.76 2.72 26.68
CA PRO A 161 -9.44 2.94 25.27
C PRO A 161 -7.93 2.86 25.02
N MET A 162 -7.55 2.22 23.92
CA MET A 162 -6.17 2.18 23.43
C MET A 162 -5.92 3.34 22.48
N PRO A 163 -5.04 4.30 22.80
CA PRO A 163 -4.68 5.35 21.85
C PRO A 163 -3.94 4.74 20.66
N VAL A 164 -4.28 5.19 19.46
CA VAL A 164 -3.68 4.73 18.22
C VAL A 164 -3.28 5.91 17.35
N SER A 165 -2.10 5.86 16.75
CA SER A 165 -1.68 6.83 15.73
C SER A 165 -0.67 6.23 14.77
N GLY A 166 -0.38 6.92 13.68
CA GLY A 166 0.58 6.40 12.72
C GLY A 166 0.55 7.09 11.36
N THR A 167 1.31 6.50 10.45
CA THR A 167 1.42 6.94 9.05
C THR A 167 1.30 5.75 8.12
N PHE A 168 0.89 6.01 6.88
CA PHE A 168 0.84 5.01 5.82
C PHE A 168 1.33 5.61 4.51
N GLU A 169 1.97 4.76 3.71
CA GLU A 169 2.33 5.05 2.32
C GLU A 169 2.14 3.74 1.56
N VAL A 170 1.15 3.71 0.67
CA VAL A 170 0.71 2.48 0.01
C VAL A 170 0.37 2.70 -1.47
N THR A 171 0.60 1.66 -2.25
CA THR A 171 0.12 1.51 -3.62
C THR A 171 -0.85 0.34 -3.65
N LEU A 172 -2.10 0.59 -4.05
CA LEU A 172 -3.20 -0.35 -4.03
C LEU A 172 -3.65 -0.70 -5.45
N LEU A 173 -3.99 -1.96 -5.65
CA LEU A 173 -4.70 -2.43 -6.85
C LEU A 173 -6.22 -2.30 -6.63
N PRO A 174 -7.02 -2.23 -7.71
CA PRO A 174 -8.46 -2.26 -7.56
C PRO A 174 -8.89 -3.61 -7.00
N ILE A 175 -10.07 -3.66 -6.39
CA ILE A 175 -10.70 -4.93 -6.02
C ILE A 175 -10.79 -5.85 -7.25
N ARG A 176 -10.60 -7.16 -7.02
CA ARG A 176 -10.65 -8.19 -8.07
C ARG A 176 -11.98 -8.93 -8.05
#